data_AF-A0A7X8VJ32-F1
#
_entry.id   AF-A0A7X8VJ32-F1
#
_cell.length_a   1.000
_cell.length_b   1.000
_cell.length_c   1.000
_cell.angle_alpha   90.00
_cell.angle_beta   90.00
_cell.angle_gamma   90.00
#
_symmetry.space_group_name_H-M   'P 1'
#
loop_
_entity.id
_entity.type
_entity.pdbx_description
1 polymer ?
#
loop_
_entity_poly.entity_id
_entity_poly.type
_entity_poly.pdbx_seq_one_letter_code
_entity_poly.pdbx_strand_id
1 'polypeptide(L)'
;MSRFKVSVGAGIIALCATVGLIASPPASALSSGSSSGSSGGSSLSSSDALSSGSSLGSLSSGESLLSSAGSSLLDRIFPETEEEFLERVTDPSDTSEIPLHPLLNEGLYSKVFDPPQGGECPAVTVVAARGSGQNFQIRPTRYSEEAPWTSNGFEERNIRAFFARLEEKHRQDTGQSLMKDVYVMGLTDIDYPALLPLSSEGSTALEFGSSLLKGRENIQKAITRFEAETGCTSKYLLVGYSQGVLVVDGQEQGLIDRDQYVGSLLIANPQLRMEDPTIIGHDPIAGGIMSSLADAQLLHPNKINYCIPADVVCDRAASQFSASGSSIAGAQLSTGNPRNGRKHLQYFVTEQEWDDEVLNTVGGWITGATTGSDHIQELPE
;
A
#
# COMPACT_ATOMS: atom_id res chain seq x y z
N MET A 1 38.48 -54.48 4.00
CA MET A 1 39.48 -54.77 2.94
C MET A 1 38.75 -54.86 1.60
N SER A 2 39.30 -54.21 0.56
CA SER A 2 38.83 -54.09 -0.85
C SER A 2 37.45 -53.44 -1.09
N ARG A 3 37.32 -52.16 -1.45
CA ARG A 3 37.71 -51.41 -2.68
C ARG A 3 37.10 -51.95 -3.98
N PHE A 4 36.10 -51.25 -4.49
CA PHE A 4 35.90 -51.03 -5.93
C PHE A 4 35.64 -49.53 -6.15
N LYS A 5 36.56 -48.90 -6.86
CA LYS A 5 36.46 -47.54 -7.41
C LYS A 5 36.03 -47.69 -8.87
N VAL A 6 35.04 -46.93 -9.32
CA VAL A 6 34.86 -46.64 -10.75
C VAL A 6 34.93 -45.13 -10.91
N SER A 7 35.82 -44.71 -11.80
CA SER A 7 36.12 -43.35 -12.19
C SER A 7 35.61 -43.14 -13.61
N VAL A 8 34.83 -42.09 -13.81
CA VAL A 8 34.50 -41.46 -15.11
C VAL A 8 34.47 -39.98 -14.76
N GLY A 9 35.28 -39.07 -15.30
CA GLY A 9 35.84 -38.99 -16.64
C GLY A 9 35.25 -37.72 -17.26
N ALA A 10 35.91 -36.58 -17.05
CA ALA A 10 35.48 -35.24 -17.41
C ALA A 10 35.28 -35.06 -18.93
N GLY A 11 34.23 -34.34 -19.31
CA GLY A 11 33.99 -33.84 -20.66
C GLY A 11 33.52 -32.40 -20.62
N ILE A 12 34.47 -31.47 -20.68
CA ILE A 12 34.24 -30.04 -20.87
C ILE A 12 33.99 -29.83 -22.37
N ILE A 13 32.77 -29.43 -22.75
CA ILE A 13 32.48 -28.91 -24.09
C ILE A 13 32.29 -27.40 -23.95
N ALA A 14 33.33 -26.66 -24.33
CA ALA A 14 33.26 -25.23 -24.56
C ALA A 14 32.61 -25.01 -25.94
N LEU A 15 31.41 -24.42 -25.96
CA LEU A 15 30.78 -23.94 -27.19
C LEU A 15 30.99 -22.43 -27.27
N CYS A 16 31.95 -22.02 -28.09
CA CYS A 16 32.10 -20.64 -28.54
C CYS A 16 30.92 -20.27 -29.45
N ALA A 17 30.09 -19.30 -29.05
CA ALA A 17 29.19 -18.60 -29.95
C ALA A 17 29.67 -17.16 -30.10
N THR A 18 30.26 -16.86 -31.26
CA THR A 18 30.64 -15.53 -31.70
C THR A 18 29.47 -14.83 -32.41
N VAL A 19 29.18 -13.62 -31.92
CA VAL A 19 28.84 -12.38 -32.65
C VAL A 19 27.68 -12.40 -33.65
N GLY A 20 26.64 -11.65 -33.30
CA GLY A 20 25.63 -11.13 -34.22
C GLY A 20 25.02 -9.83 -33.68
N LEU A 21 25.80 -8.75 -33.70
CA LEU A 21 25.32 -7.38 -33.49
C LEU A 21 24.44 -6.99 -34.69
N ILE A 22 23.12 -6.86 -34.50
CA ILE A 22 22.23 -6.21 -35.45
C ILE A 22 21.79 -4.90 -34.82
N ALA A 23 22.39 -3.81 -35.29
CA ALA A 23 21.98 -2.45 -35.00
C ALA A 23 20.72 -2.11 -35.80
N SER A 24 19.65 -1.68 -35.13
CA SER A 24 18.48 -1.07 -35.77
C SER A 24 18.70 0.44 -35.95
N PRO A 25 18.31 1.03 -37.09
CA PRO A 25 18.46 2.46 -37.34
C PRO A 25 17.39 3.31 -36.62
N PRO A 26 17.67 4.60 -36.37
CA PRO A 26 16.75 5.51 -35.68
C PRO A 26 15.61 5.96 -36.61
N ALA A 27 14.37 5.86 -36.14
CA ALA A 27 13.23 6.48 -36.79
C ALA A 27 13.24 7.99 -36.50
N SER A 28 13.34 8.76 -37.58
CA SER A 28 13.37 10.21 -37.58
C SER A 28 12.04 10.84 -37.21
N ALA A 29 12.15 12.03 -36.62
CA ALA A 29 11.07 12.97 -36.36
C ALA A 29 10.25 13.30 -37.61
N LEU A 30 8.92 13.36 -37.45
CA LEU A 30 8.03 14.10 -38.33
C LEU A 30 7.34 15.19 -37.52
N SER A 31 7.90 16.38 -37.66
CA SER A 31 7.24 17.66 -37.44
C SER A 31 6.23 17.88 -38.58
N SER A 32 4.97 18.12 -38.24
CA SER A 32 4.04 18.80 -39.12
C SER A 32 3.27 19.83 -38.31
N GLY A 33 3.77 21.07 -38.33
CA GLY A 33 2.99 22.23 -37.99
C GLY A 33 1.87 22.42 -39.03
N SER A 34 0.70 22.81 -38.55
CA SER A 34 -0.31 23.52 -39.35
C SER A 34 -1.06 24.45 -38.43
N SER A 35 -0.58 25.69 -38.43
CA SER A 35 -1.26 26.89 -37.98
C SER A 35 -2.48 27.17 -38.86
N SER A 36 -3.63 27.38 -38.26
CA SER A 36 -4.68 28.22 -38.84
C SER A 36 -5.39 28.98 -37.73
N GLY A 37 -4.99 30.24 -37.56
CA GLY A 37 -5.79 31.21 -36.83
C GLY A 37 -7.02 31.61 -37.65
N SER A 38 -8.09 31.96 -36.96
CA SER A 38 -9.07 32.92 -37.45
C SER A 38 -9.69 33.63 -36.25
N SER A 39 -9.22 34.87 -36.12
CA SER A 39 -9.77 35.99 -35.39
C SER A 39 -11.21 36.30 -35.80
N GLY A 40 -12.06 36.55 -34.81
CA GLY A 40 -13.38 37.15 -34.98
C GLY A 40 -13.75 37.92 -33.72
N GLY A 41 -13.26 39.16 -33.61
CA GLY A 41 -13.71 40.13 -32.62
C GLY A 41 -14.82 41.02 -33.19
N SER A 42 -15.80 41.35 -32.35
CA SER A 42 -16.73 42.50 -32.43
C SER A 42 -17.53 42.46 -31.11
N SER A 43 -17.15 43.13 -30.02
CA SER A 43 -17.32 44.55 -29.69
C SER A 43 -18.77 45.06 -29.60
N LEU A 44 -19.03 45.78 -28.49
CA LEU A 44 -20.05 46.81 -28.20
C LEU A 44 -21.27 46.32 -27.37
N SER A 45 -21.36 46.67 -26.07
CA SER A 45 -21.82 47.94 -25.45
C SER A 45 -23.35 47.91 -25.24
N SER A 46 -24.03 48.29 -24.16
CA SER A 46 -23.76 49.09 -22.96
C SER A 46 -24.91 48.87 -21.96
N SER A 47 -24.68 49.31 -20.71
CA SER A 47 -25.65 49.91 -19.76
C SER A 47 -26.87 49.10 -19.31
N ASP A 48 -26.95 48.81 -18.01
CA ASP A 48 -27.70 49.68 -17.10
C ASP A 48 -27.31 49.50 -15.62
N ALA A 49 -27.31 50.65 -14.94
CA ALA A 49 -26.97 50.85 -13.54
C ALA A 49 -28.22 50.70 -12.64
N LEU A 50 -27.99 50.45 -11.34
CA LEU A 50 -28.71 50.92 -10.14
C LEU A 50 -28.16 50.09 -8.96
N SER A 51 -27.13 50.54 -8.23
CA SER A 51 -27.11 51.58 -7.19
C SER A 51 -27.99 51.27 -5.97
N SER A 52 -27.36 50.76 -4.91
CA SER A 52 -27.50 51.14 -3.48
C SER A 52 -26.75 50.08 -2.66
N GLY A 53 -25.80 50.37 -1.76
CA GLY A 53 -25.40 51.61 -1.14
C GLY A 53 -25.26 51.36 0.36
N SER A 54 -24.02 51.48 0.86
CA SER A 54 -23.66 51.75 2.28
C SER A 54 -23.79 50.58 3.27
N SER A 55 -22.88 50.35 4.22
CA SER A 55 -21.66 51.06 4.61
C SER A 55 -20.92 50.23 5.67
N LEU A 56 -19.61 50.42 5.68
CA LEU A 56 -18.59 49.91 6.60
C LEU A 56 -18.84 50.21 8.07
N GLY A 57 -18.39 49.29 8.93
CA GLY A 57 -18.09 49.52 10.34
C GLY A 57 -16.85 48.71 10.74
N SER A 58 -15.69 49.36 10.68
CA SER A 58 -14.41 48.93 11.26
C SER A 58 -14.50 48.80 12.77
N LEU A 59 -13.87 47.79 13.38
CA LEU A 59 -13.28 47.87 14.72
C LEU A 59 -12.18 46.81 14.87
N SER A 60 -10.98 47.27 15.20
CA SER A 60 -9.82 46.46 15.55
C SER A 60 -9.82 46.09 17.03
N SER A 61 -9.06 45.03 17.35
CA SER A 61 -8.31 44.77 18.60
C SER A 61 -9.09 44.68 19.92
N GLY A 62 -9.08 43.48 20.50
CA GLY A 62 -9.42 43.22 21.91
C GLY A 62 -9.10 41.78 22.29
N GLU A 63 -7.88 41.55 22.78
CA GLU A 63 -7.53 40.35 23.55
C GLU A 63 -8.38 40.23 24.82
N SER A 64 -8.51 38.98 25.29
CA SER A 64 -8.92 38.62 26.66
C SER A 64 -10.37 38.96 27.03
N LEU A 65 -11.24 37.93 27.05
CA LEU A 65 -12.22 37.62 28.11
C LEU A 65 -13.23 36.56 27.62
N LEU A 66 -12.77 35.34 27.32
CA LEU A 66 -13.63 34.16 27.25
C LEU A 66 -12.85 32.96 27.84
N SER A 67 -12.65 33.00 29.15
CA SER A 67 -12.23 31.83 29.92
C SER A 67 -13.31 31.50 30.95
N SER A 68 -13.60 30.21 31.06
CA SER A 68 -14.20 29.52 32.22
C SER A 68 -15.72 29.49 32.45
N ALA A 69 -16.57 29.43 31.42
CA ALA A 69 -17.99 29.07 31.66
C ALA A 69 -18.72 28.28 30.56
N GLY A 70 -18.05 27.93 29.46
CA GLY A 70 -18.68 27.25 28.30
C GLY A 70 -18.42 25.74 28.17
N SER A 71 -17.50 25.18 28.95
CA SER A 71 -16.98 23.82 28.70
C SER A 71 -17.91 22.69 29.16
N SER A 72 -18.80 22.91 30.14
CA SER A 72 -19.51 21.80 30.80
C SER A 72 -20.66 21.17 30.01
N LEU A 73 -21.14 21.82 28.95
CA LEU A 73 -22.22 21.28 28.11
C LEU A 73 -21.69 20.56 26.86
N LEU A 74 -20.56 21.01 26.31
CA LEU A 74 -19.90 20.36 25.17
C LEU A 74 -19.11 19.11 25.60
N ASP A 75 -18.46 19.13 26.77
CA ASP A 75 -17.79 17.94 27.37
C ASP A 75 -18.78 16.83 27.73
N ARG A 76 -20.08 17.14 27.86
CA ARG A 76 -21.15 16.14 28.08
C ARG A 76 -21.72 15.57 26.79
N ILE A 77 -21.44 16.20 25.64
CA ILE A 77 -21.92 15.80 24.31
C ILE A 77 -20.80 15.10 23.53
N PHE A 78 -19.55 15.48 23.77
CA PHE A 78 -18.34 14.85 23.26
C PHE A 78 -17.47 14.45 24.47
N PRO A 79 -17.60 13.21 24.95
CA PRO A 79 -17.03 12.79 26.23
C PRO A 79 -15.52 12.52 26.20
N GLU A 80 -14.88 12.63 25.04
CA GLU A 80 -13.49 12.25 24.84
C GLU A 80 -12.57 13.48 24.92
N THR A 81 -11.47 13.39 25.67
CA THR A 81 -10.45 14.45 25.70
C THR A 81 -9.64 14.47 24.40
N GLU A 82 -8.85 15.54 24.19
CA GLU A 82 -7.96 15.58 23.02
C GLU A 82 -6.93 14.44 23.07
N GLU A 83 -6.38 14.14 24.25
CA GLU A 83 -5.41 13.06 24.45
C GLU A 83 -6.02 11.68 24.14
N GLU A 84 -7.22 11.39 24.66
CA GLU A 84 -7.94 10.14 24.39
C GLU A 84 -8.22 10.00 22.89
N PHE A 85 -8.60 11.09 22.21
CA PHE A 85 -8.82 11.10 20.77
C PHE A 85 -7.53 10.83 19.99
N LEU A 86 -6.41 11.44 20.37
CA LEU A 86 -5.12 11.23 19.71
C LEU A 86 -4.64 9.78 19.88
N GLU A 87 -4.80 9.21 21.08
CA GLU A 87 -4.51 7.80 21.36
C GLU A 87 -5.35 6.89 20.46
N ARG A 88 -6.66 7.11 20.43
CA ARG A 88 -7.61 6.35 19.60
C ARG A 88 -7.35 6.49 18.11
N VAL A 89 -6.91 7.65 17.63
CA VAL A 89 -6.52 7.85 16.22
C VAL A 89 -5.41 6.91 15.81
N THR A 90 -4.42 6.72 16.70
CA THR A 90 -3.24 5.87 16.47
C THR A 90 -3.42 4.40 16.84
N ASP A 91 -4.49 4.07 17.56
CA ASP A 91 -4.78 2.71 17.98
C ASP A 91 -5.10 1.80 16.77
N PRO A 92 -4.27 0.77 16.51
CA PRO A 92 -4.50 -0.17 15.41
C PRO A 92 -5.74 -1.05 15.59
N SER A 93 -6.23 -1.19 16.83
CA SER A 93 -7.40 -1.98 17.19
C SER A 93 -8.72 -1.20 17.10
N ASP A 94 -8.66 0.14 17.06
CA ASP A 94 -9.84 0.97 16.85
C ASP A 94 -10.39 0.75 15.42
N THR A 95 -11.61 0.21 15.38
CA THR A 95 -12.33 -0.07 14.12
C THR A 95 -13.24 1.07 13.66
N SER A 96 -13.21 2.21 14.36
CA SER A 96 -14.02 3.37 14.06
C SER A 96 -13.59 4.00 12.74
N GLU A 97 -14.57 4.47 11.98
CA GLU A 97 -14.31 5.26 10.78
C GLU A 97 -13.93 6.69 11.20
N ILE A 98 -12.62 6.96 11.20
CA ILE A 98 -12.06 8.28 11.50
C ILE A 98 -11.52 8.84 10.17
N PRO A 99 -12.23 9.79 9.54
CA PRO A 99 -11.78 10.38 8.28
C PRO A 99 -10.61 11.32 8.56
N LEU A 100 -9.39 10.82 8.36
CA LEU A 100 -8.16 11.57 8.50
C LEU A 100 -7.41 11.54 7.18
N HIS A 101 -6.92 12.71 6.76
CA HIS A 101 -6.05 12.83 5.61
C HIS A 101 -5.02 13.95 5.84
N PRO A 102 -3.72 13.74 5.54
CA PRO A 102 -2.69 14.75 5.79
C PRO A 102 -2.98 16.09 5.10
N LEU A 103 -3.55 16.06 3.89
CA LEU A 103 -3.93 17.27 3.14
C LEU A 103 -5.19 18.00 3.68
N LEU A 104 -6.06 17.30 4.43
CA LEU A 104 -7.31 17.88 4.93
C LEU A 104 -7.23 18.20 6.42
N ASN A 105 -6.33 17.54 7.15
CA ASN A 105 -6.25 17.54 8.60
C ASN A 105 -4.80 17.72 9.09
N GLU A 106 -4.00 18.56 8.42
CA GLU A 106 -2.56 18.73 8.68
C GLU A 106 -2.23 18.92 10.17
N GLY A 107 -2.97 19.79 10.87
CA GLY A 107 -2.71 20.08 12.29
C GLY A 107 -3.01 18.93 13.25
N LEU A 108 -3.91 18.02 12.88
CA LEU A 108 -4.18 16.80 13.64
C LEU A 108 -3.19 15.70 13.25
N TYR A 109 -2.96 15.52 11.95
CA TYR A 109 -2.05 14.51 11.41
C TYR A 109 -0.62 14.70 11.95
N SER A 110 -0.11 15.93 11.98
CA SER A 110 1.23 16.26 12.50
C SER A 110 1.40 16.02 14.00
N LYS A 111 0.32 15.91 14.78
CA LYS A 111 0.39 15.58 16.21
C LYS A 111 0.61 14.09 16.48
N VAL A 112 0.23 13.24 15.54
CA VAL A 112 0.24 11.78 15.70
C VAL A 112 1.22 11.08 14.76
N PHE A 113 1.70 11.78 13.72
CA PHE A 113 2.69 11.26 12.78
C PHE A 113 4.11 11.54 13.26
N ASP A 114 4.84 10.47 13.56
CA ASP A 114 6.20 10.48 14.08
C ASP A 114 7.02 9.41 13.36
N PRO A 115 7.55 9.71 12.14
CA PRO A 115 8.30 8.73 11.36
C PRO A 115 9.72 8.54 11.93
N PRO A 116 10.43 7.46 11.54
CA PRO A 116 11.82 7.25 11.90
C PRO A 116 12.69 8.47 11.62
N GLN A 117 13.52 8.84 12.60
CA GLN A 117 14.46 9.95 12.51
C GLN A 117 15.89 9.42 12.31
N GLY A 118 16.81 10.33 11.95
CA GLY A 118 18.23 9.98 11.80
C GLY A 118 18.83 9.34 13.05
N GLY A 119 19.31 8.09 12.92
CA GLY A 119 19.90 7.32 14.01
C GLY A 119 18.96 6.34 14.69
N GLU A 120 17.66 6.34 14.36
CA GLU A 120 16.65 5.43 14.90
C GLU A 120 16.08 4.57 13.77
N CYS A 121 16.87 3.59 13.32
CA CYS A 121 16.53 2.84 12.12
C CYS A 121 15.72 1.57 12.43
N PRO A 122 14.54 1.41 11.80
CA PRO A 122 13.82 0.15 11.88
C PRO A 122 14.64 -0.94 11.21
N ALA A 123 14.68 -2.13 11.82
CA ALA A 123 15.30 -3.30 11.21
C ALA A 123 14.54 -3.69 9.94
N VAL A 124 13.21 -3.58 9.96
CA VAL A 124 12.34 -3.82 8.80
C VAL A 124 11.48 -2.60 8.51
N THR A 125 11.53 -2.12 7.26
CA THR A 125 10.56 -1.15 6.75
C THR A 125 9.58 -1.86 5.82
N VAL A 126 8.29 -1.74 6.11
CA VAL A 126 7.23 -2.25 5.24
C VAL A 126 6.91 -1.20 4.18
N VAL A 127 6.87 -1.59 2.91
CA VAL A 127 6.31 -0.78 1.83
C VAL A 127 4.90 -1.30 1.56
N ALA A 128 3.89 -0.53 1.96
CA ALA A 128 2.49 -0.92 1.88
C ALA A 128 1.76 -0.18 0.75
N ALA A 129 1.19 -0.93 -0.20
CA ALA A 129 0.33 -0.42 -1.26
C ALA A 129 -1.13 -0.83 -1.01
N ARG A 130 -1.95 0.18 -0.70
CA ARG A 130 -3.38 0.02 -0.38
C ARG A 130 -4.26 -0.39 -1.57
N GLY A 131 -5.49 -0.80 -1.27
CA GLY A 131 -6.49 -1.11 -2.27
C GLY A 131 -7.06 0.14 -2.93
N SER A 132 -7.74 -0.04 -4.06
CA SER A 132 -8.38 1.07 -4.77
C SER A 132 -9.43 1.76 -3.88
N GLY A 133 -9.37 3.09 -3.81
CA GLY A 133 -10.33 3.93 -3.10
C GLY A 133 -10.16 3.99 -1.59
N GLN A 134 -9.14 3.33 -1.05
CA GLN A 134 -8.76 3.48 0.35
C GLN A 134 -7.94 4.77 0.50
N ASN A 135 -8.62 5.92 0.45
CA ASN A 135 -8.01 7.26 0.48
C ASN A 135 -8.61 8.16 1.57
N PHE A 136 -9.45 7.62 2.44
CA PHE A 136 -10.30 8.41 3.33
C PHE A 136 -10.00 8.20 4.80
N GLN A 137 -9.25 7.15 5.17
CA GLN A 137 -8.90 6.84 6.56
C GLN A 137 -7.37 6.67 6.70
N ILE A 138 -6.64 7.68 6.20
CA ILE A 138 -5.18 7.81 6.29
C ILE A 138 -4.80 8.18 7.73
N ARG A 139 -4.85 7.17 8.60
CA ARG A 139 -4.65 7.29 10.04
C ARG A 139 -3.25 6.78 10.40
N PRO A 140 -2.31 7.65 10.80
CA PRO A 140 -1.07 7.23 11.43
C PRO A 140 -1.35 6.23 12.53
N THR A 141 -0.60 5.14 12.57
CA THR A 141 -0.88 4.02 13.45
C THR A 141 0.37 3.63 14.23
N ARG A 142 0.23 3.45 15.54
CA ARG A 142 1.28 2.94 16.42
C ARG A 142 1.00 1.46 16.69
N TYR A 143 1.71 0.57 16.00
CA TYR A 143 1.47 -0.87 16.10
C TYR A 143 1.97 -1.49 17.41
N SER A 144 2.90 -0.85 18.09
CA SER A 144 3.43 -1.29 19.38
C SER A 144 3.78 -0.08 20.24
N GLU A 145 3.49 -0.16 21.53
CA GLU A 145 3.92 0.85 22.52
C GLU A 145 5.46 0.92 22.62
N GLU A 146 6.15 -0.15 22.26
CA GLU A 146 7.62 -0.23 22.25
C GLU A 146 8.24 0.36 20.96
N ALA A 147 7.44 0.61 19.92
CA ALA A 147 7.93 1.24 18.69
C ALA A 147 8.07 2.76 18.91
N PRO A 148 9.20 3.39 18.54
CA PRO A 148 9.36 4.83 18.71
C PRO A 148 8.57 5.62 17.64
N TRP A 149 8.24 4.99 16.51
CA TRP A 149 7.58 5.63 15.37
C TRP A 149 6.08 5.30 15.26
N THR A 150 5.36 6.13 14.51
CA THR A 150 4.01 5.86 14.00
C THR A 150 4.02 5.80 12.47
N SER A 151 3.22 4.91 11.89
CA SER A 151 3.10 4.81 10.42
C SER A 151 2.58 6.11 9.81
N ASN A 152 2.73 6.27 8.51
CA ASN A 152 2.12 7.39 7.79
C ASN A 152 0.61 7.18 7.47
N GLY A 153 0.03 6.05 7.88
CA GLY A 153 -1.40 5.75 7.76
C GLY A 153 -1.90 5.39 6.36
N PHE A 154 -1.06 5.50 5.32
CA PHE A 154 -1.44 5.18 3.93
C PHE A 154 -1.58 3.68 3.66
N GLU A 155 -1.21 2.81 4.60
CA GLU A 155 -1.48 1.38 4.52
C GLU A 155 -2.98 1.04 4.61
N GLU A 156 -3.78 1.95 5.21
CA GLU A 156 -5.23 1.85 5.28
C GLU A 156 -5.77 0.61 6.01
N ARG A 157 -7.10 0.52 6.09
CA ARG A 157 -7.80 -0.40 7.01
C ARG A 157 -7.33 -1.86 6.98
N ASN A 158 -7.18 -2.49 5.80
CA ASN A 158 -6.91 -3.93 5.71
C ASN A 158 -5.47 -4.27 6.09
N ILE A 159 -4.50 -3.49 5.62
CA ILE A 159 -3.09 -3.70 5.96
C ILE A 159 -2.83 -3.26 7.42
N ARG A 160 -3.51 -2.22 7.90
CA ARG A 160 -3.52 -1.86 9.33
C ARG A 160 -4.02 -2.99 10.21
N ALA A 161 -5.18 -3.58 9.88
CA ALA A 161 -5.72 -4.71 10.61
C ALA A 161 -4.77 -5.93 10.58
N PHE A 162 -4.06 -6.15 9.46
CA PHE A 162 -3.04 -7.19 9.38
C PHE A 162 -1.92 -6.98 10.41
N PHE A 163 -1.28 -5.81 10.42
CA PHE A 163 -0.18 -5.55 11.35
C PHE A 163 -0.62 -5.47 12.81
N ALA A 164 -1.84 -5.00 13.07
CA ALA A 164 -2.46 -5.05 14.40
C ALA A 164 -2.52 -6.48 14.94
N ARG A 165 -3.09 -7.39 14.16
CA ARG A 165 -3.24 -8.80 14.53
C ARG A 165 -1.92 -9.55 14.55
N LEU A 166 -0.97 -9.14 13.70
CA LEU A 166 0.37 -9.71 13.67
C LEU A 166 1.10 -9.43 14.99
N GLU A 167 1.07 -8.19 15.46
CA GLU A 167 1.64 -7.83 16.76
C GLU A 167 0.93 -8.55 17.90
N GLU A 168 -0.41 -8.51 17.92
CA GLU A 168 -1.21 -9.13 18.97
C GLU A 168 -0.88 -10.62 19.09
N LYS A 169 -0.92 -11.34 17.97
CA LYS A 169 -0.60 -12.77 17.93
C LYS A 169 0.84 -13.05 18.36
N HIS A 170 1.80 -12.31 17.81
CA HIS A 170 3.21 -12.53 18.16
C HIS A 170 3.48 -12.30 19.64
N ARG A 171 2.88 -11.27 20.25
CA ARG A 171 2.97 -11.02 21.69
C ARG A 171 2.31 -12.13 22.50
N GLN A 172 1.16 -12.64 22.07
CA GLN A 172 0.50 -13.77 22.73
C GLN A 172 1.38 -15.02 22.72
N ASP A 173 2.03 -15.29 21.60
CA ASP A 173 2.84 -16.50 21.40
C ASP A 173 4.23 -16.41 22.07
N THR A 174 4.86 -15.23 22.10
CA THR A 174 6.27 -15.05 22.49
C THR A 174 6.50 -14.17 23.72
N GLY A 175 5.53 -13.32 24.08
CA GLY A 175 5.68 -12.28 25.10
C GLY A 175 6.53 -11.08 24.66
N GLN A 176 6.97 -11.01 23.41
CA GLN A 176 7.81 -9.92 22.88
C GLN A 176 7.07 -9.13 21.80
N SER A 177 7.43 -7.86 21.63
CA SER A 177 6.94 -7.06 20.49
C SER A 177 7.66 -7.46 19.21
N LEU A 178 6.89 -7.74 18.15
CA LEU A 178 7.44 -7.86 16.81
C LEU A 178 7.62 -6.49 16.19
N MET A 179 6.63 -5.61 16.37
CA MET A 179 6.52 -4.34 15.68
C MET A 179 7.39 -3.22 16.28
N LYS A 180 8.06 -3.44 17.42
CA LYS A 180 8.99 -2.46 18.01
C LYS A 180 10.12 -2.03 17.06
N ASP A 181 10.56 -2.92 16.17
CA ASP A 181 11.65 -2.71 15.21
C ASP A 181 11.15 -2.65 13.74
N VAL A 182 9.84 -2.48 13.56
CA VAL A 182 9.17 -2.46 12.24
C VAL A 182 8.48 -1.12 12.00
N TYR A 183 8.87 -0.42 10.94
CA TYR A 183 8.17 0.77 10.46
C TYR A 183 7.27 0.45 9.28
N VAL A 184 6.00 0.88 9.32
CA VAL A 184 5.07 0.72 8.19
C VAL A 184 4.99 2.00 7.39
N MET A 185 5.52 1.96 6.17
CA MET A 185 5.48 3.06 5.21
C MET A 185 4.45 2.75 4.11
N GLY A 186 3.24 3.29 4.25
CA GLY A 186 2.26 3.30 3.16
C GLY A 186 2.71 4.18 2.00
N LEU A 187 2.47 3.75 0.76
CA LEU A 187 2.72 4.60 -0.41
C LEU A 187 1.73 5.77 -0.39
N THR A 188 2.26 7.00 -0.44
CA THR A 188 1.46 8.24 -0.38
C THR A 188 0.68 8.48 -1.69
N ASP A 189 -0.22 9.45 -1.73
CA ASP A 189 -0.91 9.84 -2.97
C ASP A 189 0.01 10.32 -4.09
N ILE A 190 1.21 10.81 -3.73
CA ILE A 190 2.22 11.23 -4.70
C ILE A 190 2.82 9.99 -5.38
N ASP A 191 3.09 8.95 -4.59
CA ASP A 191 3.74 7.73 -5.05
C ASP A 191 2.74 6.80 -5.74
N TYR A 192 1.55 6.64 -5.14
CA TYR A 192 0.47 5.76 -5.55
C TYR A 192 -0.90 6.34 -5.13
N PRO A 193 -1.66 6.92 -6.06
CA PRO A 193 -2.97 7.55 -5.79
C PRO A 193 -4.11 6.60 -5.41
N ALA A 194 -3.94 5.29 -5.62
CA ALA A 194 -4.94 4.25 -5.39
C ALA A 194 -6.36 4.57 -5.93
N LEU A 195 -6.46 5.14 -7.13
CA LEU A 195 -7.75 5.59 -7.67
C LEU A 195 -8.64 4.39 -8.05
N LEU A 196 -9.91 4.46 -7.64
CA LEU A 196 -10.98 3.56 -8.08
C LEU A 196 -11.40 3.91 -9.51
N PRO A 197 -11.48 2.95 -10.43
CA PRO A 197 -12.17 3.15 -11.69
C PRO A 197 -13.69 3.11 -11.43
N LEU A 198 -14.29 4.27 -11.09
CA LEU A 198 -15.75 4.40 -11.02
C LEU A 198 -16.28 4.58 -12.44
N SER A 199 -17.04 3.62 -12.95
CA SER A 199 -17.47 3.60 -14.36
C SER A 199 -18.33 4.82 -14.77
N SER A 200 -17.78 5.66 -15.65
CA SER A 200 -18.40 6.06 -16.92
C SER A 200 -17.34 6.67 -17.84
N GLU A 201 -17.16 6.08 -19.02
CA GLU A 201 -16.33 6.57 -20.13
C GLU A 201 -14.80 6.61 -19.90
N GLY A 202 -14.04 6.56 -21.00
CA GLY A 202 -12.63 6.14 -21.08
C GLY A 202 -11.59 6.86 -20.22
N SER A 203 -11.97 7.91 -19.48
CA SER A 203 -11.11 8.60 -18.50
C SER A 203 -10.72 7.70 -17.32
N THR A 204 -11.60 6.81 -16.90
CA THR A 204 -11.44 5.98 -15.67
C THR A 204 -10.43 4.85 -15.83
N ALA A 205 -10.35 4.25 -17.02
CA ALA A 205 -9.33 3.24 -17.33
C ALA A 205 -7.93 3.87 -17.48
N LEU A 206 -7.85 5.10 -17.99
CA LEU A 206 -6.61 5.87 -18.07
C LEU A 206 -6.12 6.29 -16.69
N GLU A 207 -7.01 6.71 -15.80
CA GLU A 207 -6.69 7.05 -14.40
C GLU A 207 -6.21 5.84 -13.60
N PHE A 208 -6.89 4.70 -13.74
CA PHE A 208 -6.46 3.42 -13.17
C PHE A 208 -5.07 3.00 -13.69
N GLY A 209 -4.86 3.03 -15.01
CA GLY A 209 -3.58 2.70 -15.63
C GLY A 209 -2.45 3.65 -15.22
N SER A 210 -2.72 4.95 -15.13
CA SER A 210 -1.77 5.96 -14.67
C SER A 210 -1.39 5.76 -13.19
N SER A 211 -2.37 5.43 -12.33
CA SER A 211 -2.12 5.10 -10.91
C SER A 211 -1.18 3.91 -10.75
N LEU A 212 -1.36 2.86 -11.56
CA LEU A 212 -0.51 1.67 -11.56
C LEU A 212 0.91 1.95 -12.05
N LEU A 213 1.04 2.63 -13.19
CA LEU A 213 2.36 2.98 -13.75
C LEU A 213 3.16 3.84 -12.77
N LYS A 214 2.53 4.88 -12.21
CA LYS A 214 3.18 5.74 -11.20
C LYS A 214 3.65 4.92 -10.00
N GLY A 215 2.78 4.07 -9.45
CA GLY A 215 3.15 3.25 -8.30
C GLY A 215 4.37 2.35 -8.57
N ARG A 216 4.38 1.63 -9.71
CA ARG A 216 5.50 0.74 -10.08
C ARG A 216 6.81 1.50 -10.29
N GLU A 217 6.75 2.68 -10.91
CA GLU A 217 7.92 3.53 -11.12
C GLU A 217 8.43 4.19 -9.83
N ASN A 218 7.59 4.30 -8.81
CA ASN A 218 7.88 5.09 -7.61
C ASN A 218 8.24 4.26 -6.39
N ILE A 219 7.99 2.94 -6.32
CA ILE A 219 8.39 2.15 -5.13
C ILE A 219 9.88 2.29 -4.82
N GLN A 220 10.75 2.08 -5.81
CA GLN A 220 12.20 2.20 -5.59
C GLN A 220 12.60 3.64 -5.24
N LYS A 221 11.89 4.64 -5.78
CA LYS A 221 12.11 6.05 -5.42
C LYS A 221 11.65 6.36 -4.00
N ALA A 222 10.53 5.80 -3.57
CA ALA A 222 9.99 5.96 -2.22
C ALA A 222 10.94 5.34 -1.19
N ILE A 223 11.46 4.14 -1.47
CA ILE A 223 12.53 3.50 -0.68
C ILE A 223 13.76 4.41 -0.63
N THR A 224 14.29 4.82 -1.79
CA THR A 224 15.49 5.67 -1.86
C THR A 224 15.29 7.00 -1.11
N ARG A 225 14.09 7.60 -1.20
CA ARG A 225 13.75 8.84 -0.48
C ARG A 225 13.72 8.60 1.03
N PHE A 226 13.08 7.52 1.49
CA PHE A 226 13.09 7.14 2.90
C PHE A 226 14.52 6.95 3.43
N GLU A 227 15.36 6.21 2.71
CA GLU A 227 16.76 5.99 3.11
C GLU A 227 17.56 7.31 3.11
N ALA A 228 17.31 8.21 2.15
CA ALA A 228 17.99 9.50 2.10
C ALA A 228 17.54 10.48 3.20
N GLU A 229 16.25 10.49 3.54
CA GLU A 229 15.67 11.38 4.56
C GLU A 229 16.02 10.92 5.98
N THR A 230 16.05 9.60 6.21
CA THR A 230 16.31 9.01 7.54
C THR A 230 17.75 8.57 7.75
N GLY A 231 18.52 8.40 6.68
CA GLY A 231 19.84 7.76 6.74
C GLY A 231 19.79 6.24 7.00
N CYS A 232 18.60 5.64 7.04
CA CYS A 232 18.42 4.23 7.34
C CYS A 232 18.61 3.34 6.11
N THR A 233 19.01 2.09 6.35
CA THR A 233 19.15 1.03 5.32
C THR A 233 18.50 -0.25 5.81
N SER A 234 17.18 -0.20 6.02
CA SER A 234 16.39 -1.32 6.53
C SER A 234 16.37 -2.51 5.56
N LYS A 235 15.97 -3.68 6.06
CA LYS A 235 15.40 -4.72 5.19
C LYS A 235 13.94 -4.34 4.88
N TYR A 236 13.39 -4.80 3.76
CA TYR A 236 12.08 -4.39 3.24
C TYR A 236 11.13 -5.56 3.06
N LEU A 237 9.92 -5.40 3.63
CA LEU A 237 8.76 -6.25 3.38
C LEU A 237 7.81 -5.53 2.43
N LEU A 238 7.45 -6.16 1.32
CA LEU A 238 6.47 -5.62 0.38
C LEU A 238 5.08 -6.14 0.71
N VAL A 239 4.09 -5.24 0.86
CA VAL A 239 2.70 -5.63 1.13
C VAL A 239 1.78 -4.92 0.15
N GLY A 240 0.99 -5.69 -0.59
CA GLY A 240 0.00 -5.17 -1.53
C GLY A 240 -1.37 -5.72 -1.22
N TYR A 241 -2.40 -4.90 -1.33
CA TYR A 241 -3.79 -5.33 -1.23
C TYR A 241 -4.58 -4.93 -2.48
N SER A 242 -5.26 -5.90 -3.10
CA SER A 242 -6.10 -5.68 -4.29
C SER A 242 -5.31 -4.98 -5.42
N GLN A 243 -5.70 -3.78 -5.83
CA GLN A 243 -4.96 -2.95 -6.79
C GLN A 243 -3.49 -2.73 -6.36
N GLY A 244 -3.21 -2.60 -5.06
CA GLY A 244 -1.87 -2.38 -4.55
C GLY A 244 -0.91 -3.54 -4.83
N VAL A 245 -1.43 -4.76 -5.00
CA VAL A 245 -0.62 -5.92 -5.43
C VAL A 245 0.03 -5.66 -6.80
N LEU A 246 -0.72 -5.08 -7.74
CA LEU A 246 -0.21 -4.75 -9.08
C LEU A 246 0.93 -3.72 -9.06
N VAL A 247 1.10 -3.03 -7.92
CA VAL A 247 2.13 -2.03 -7.71
C VAL A 247 3.40 -2.67 -7.14
N VAL A 248 3.26 -3.48 -6.09
CA VAL A 248 4.40 -4.08 -5.38
C VAL A 248 4.93 -5.36 -6.02
N ASP A 249 4.07 -6.12 -6.72
CA ASP A 249 4.47 -7.36 -7.37
C ASP A 249 5.48 -7.07 -8.51
N GLY A 250 6.57 -7.85 -8.53
CA GLY A 250 7.68 -7.68 -9.47
C GLY A 250 8.74 -6.66 -9.03
N GLN A 251 8.61 -6.05 -7.85
CA GLN A 251 9.62 -5.13 -7.30
C GLN A 251 10.68 -5.84 -6.43
N GLU A 252 10.58 -7.15 -6.26
CA GLU A 252 11.43 -7.93 -5.36
C GLU A 252 12.90 -7.93 -5.79
N GLN A 253 13.17 -8.08 -7.09
CA GLN A 253 14.54 -8.31 -7.58
C GLN A 253 15.51 -7.20 -7.17
N GLY A 254 15.08 -5.94 -7.24
CA GLY A 254 15.92 -4.82 -6.82
C GLY A 254 16.29 -4.85 -5.34
N LEU A 255 15.37 -5.33 -4.48
CA LEU A 255 15.64 -5.50 -3.05
C LEU A 255 16.49 -6.74 -2.77
N ILE A 256 16.30 -7.82 -3.53
CA ILE A 256 17.11 -9.04 -3.44
C ILE A 256 18.56 -8.73 -3.80
N ASP A 257 18.78 -8.02 -4.90
CA ASP A 257 20.13 -7.64 -5.36
C ASP A 257 20.87 -6.76 -4.35
N ARG A 258 20.13 -6.04 -3.51
CA ARG A 258 20.64 -5.17 -2.44
C ARG A 258 20.80 -5.89 -1.10
N ASP A 259 20.47 -7.19 -1.02
CA ASP A 259 20.32 -7.91 0.25
C ASP A 259 19.42 -7.13 1.23
N GLN A 260 18.29 -6.61 0.74
CA GLN A 260 17.32 -5.88 1.56
C GLN A 260 15.92 -6.47 1.44
N TYR A 261 15.75 -7.68 0.93
CA TYR A 261 14.44 -8.30 0.77
C TYR A 261 14.08 -9.21 1.96
N VAL A 262 12.98 -8.89 2.66
CA VAL A 262 12.40 -9.74 3.72
C VAL A 262 11.36 -10.70 3.14
N GLY A 263 10.46 -10.19 2.30
CA GLY A 263 9.39 -10.96 1.70
C GLY A 263 8.34 -10.12 0.99
N SER A 264 7.34 -10.79 0.41
CA SER A 264 6.17 -10.18 -0.23
C SER A 264 4.88 -10.85 0.26
N LEU A 265 3.95 -10.06 0.79
CA LEU A 265 2.58 -10.47 1.10
C LEU A 265 1.62 -9.81 0.10
N LEU A 266 0.99 -10.64 -0.75
CA LEU A 266 0.06 -10.20 -1.78
C LEU A 266 -1.36 -10.60 -1.41
N ILE A 267 -2.17 -9.64 -0.96
CA ILE A 267 -3.53 -9.88 -0.45
C ILE A 267 -4.54 -9.59 -1.56
N ALA A 268 -5.48 -10.51 -1.80
CA ALA A 268 -6.52 -10.38 -2.82
C ALA A 268 -5.94 -10.08 -4.21
N ASN A 269 -4.89 -10.81 -4.61
CA ASN A 269 -4.14 -10.54 -5.83
C ASN A 269 -5.03 -10.68 -7.09
N PRO A 270 -5.28 -9.60 -7.85
CA PRO A 270 -6.08 -9.66 -9.08
C PRO A 270 -5.38 -10.44 -10.21
N GLN A 271 -4.06 -10.61 -10.17
CA GLN A 271 -3.27 -11.40 -11.11
C GLN A 271 -3.07 -12.86 -10.66
N LEU A 272 -3.68 -13.28 -9.54
CA LEU A 272 -3.47 -14.62 -8.99
C LEU A 272 -3.77 -15.70 -10.03
N ARG A 273 -2.85 -16.65 -10.18
CA ARG A 273 -2.99 -17.77 -11.09
C ARG A 273 -3.55 -18.98 -10.35
N MET A 274 -4.22 -19.85 -11.10
CA MET A 274 -4.55 -21.20 -10.60
C MET A 274 -3.25 -21.94 -10.30
N GLU A 275 -3.25 -22.76 -9.25
CA GLU A 275 -2.12 -23.62 -8.88
C GLU A 275 -0.84 -22.82 -8.54
N ASP A 276 -0.97 -21.55 -8.17
CA ASP A 276 0.15 -20.74 -7.72
C ASP A 276 0.69 -21.33 -6.40
N PRO A 277 1.96 -21.79 -6.35
CA PRO A 277 2.49 -22.49 -5.18
C PRO A 277 2.71 -21.59 -3.97
N THR A 278 2.54 -20.28 -4.12
CA THR A 278 2.68 -19.29 -3.04
C THR A 278 1.34 -19.03 -2.33
N ILE A 279 0.25 -19.68 -2.73
CA ILE A 279 -1.06 -19.46 -2.12
C ILE A 279 -1.09 -19.98 -0.69
N ILE A 280 -1.53 -19.12 0.21
CA ILE A 280 -2.13 -19.47 1.49
C ILE A 280 -3.61 -19.09 1.41
N GLY A 281 -4.50 -19.97 1.86
CA GLY A 281 -5.94 -19.75 1.81
C GLY A 281 -6.68 -20.57 0.76
N HIS A 282 -7.68 -19.96 0.14
CA HIS A 282 -8.52 -20.59 -0.88
C HIS A 282 -7.74 -20.76 -2.19
N ASP A 283 -7.68 -21.99 -2.69
CA ASP A 283 -7.11 -22.30 -4.02
C ASP A 283 -8.08 -21.82 -5.12
N PRO A 284 -7.69 -20.82 -5.93
CA PRO A 284 -8.59 -20.17 -6.87
C PRO A 284 -8.92 -21.10 -8.04
N ILE A 285 -10.21 -21.25 -8.34
CA ILE A 285 -10.70 -22.14 -9.39
C ILE A 285 -10.53 -21.52 -10.78
N ALA A 286 -10.64 -20.19 -10.89
CA ALA A 286 -10.56 -19.49 -12.17
C ALA A 286 -9.45 -18.42 -12.24
N GLY A 287 -8.65 -18.32 -11.19
CA GLY A 287 -7.67 -17.24 -10.98
C GLY A 287 -8.32 -15.86 -10.77
N GLY A 288 -7.48 -14.85 -10.56
CA GLY A 288 -7.93 -13.47 -10.38
C GLY A 288 -8.45 -12.83 -11.66
N ILE A 289 -9.12 -11.69 -11.51
CA ILE A 289 -9.76 -10.93 -12.61
C ILE A 289 -8.78 -10.46 -13.71
N MET A 290 -7.50 -10.38 -13.39
CA MET A 290 -6.38 -9.97 -14.25
C MET A 290 -5.34 -11.07 -14.41
N SER A 291 -5.65 -12.33 -14.09
CA SER A 291 -4.75 -13.48 -14.22
C SER A 291 -4.16 -13.67 -15.63
N SER A 292 -4.87 -13.23 -16.69
CA SER A 292 -4.37 -13.26 -18.07
C SER A 292 -3.26 -12.23 -18.37
N LEU A 293 -3.08 -11.26 -17.47
CA LEU A 293 -2.05 -10.22 -17.54
C LEU A 293 -0.89 -10.51 -16.57
N ALA A 294 -0.88 -11.68 -15.92
CA ALA A 294 0.20 -12.07 -15.02
C ALA A 294 1.47 -12.37 -15.83
N ASP A 295 2.57 -11.72 -15.46
CA ASP A 295 3.89 -12.02 -16.00
C ASP A 295 4.42 -13.35 -15.44
N ALA A 296 5.59 -13.80 -15.94
CA ALA A 296 6.29 -14.92 -15.35
C ALA A 296 6.66 -14.59 -13.90
N GLN A 297 6.16 -15.38 -12.96
CA GLN A 297 6.32 -15.12 -11.54
C GLN A 297 7.77 -15.43 -11.11
N LEU A 298 8.41 -14.49 -10.41
CA LEU A 298 9.58 -14.79 -9.63
C LEU A 298 9.13 -15.61 -8.41
N LEU A 299 9.41 -16.91 -8.44
CA LEU A 299 9.18 -17.76 -7.28
C LEU A 299 10.32 -17.54 -6.29
N HIS A 300 9.96 -17.00 -5.13
CA HIS A 300 10.86 -16.81 -3.99
C HIS A 300 10.23 -17.45 -2.75
N PRO A 301 11.00 -18.10 -1.86
CA PRO A 301 10.46 -18.75 -0.66
C PRO A 301 9.69 -17.78 0.26
N ASN A 302 10.07 -16.50 0.27
CA ASN A 302 9.45 -15.48 1.11
C ASN A 302 8.38 -14.67 0.35
N LYS A 303 7.55 -15.34 -0.44
CA LYS A 303 6.44 -14.70 -1.17
C LYS A 303 5.18 -15.53 -0.99
N ILE A 304 4.11 -14.87 -0.56
CA ILE A 304 2.80 -15.51 -0.40
C ILE A 304 1.69 -14.68 -1.05
N ASN A 305 0.74 -15.39 -1.64
CA ASN A 305 -0.53 -14.85 -2.09
C ASN A 305 -1.62 -15.28 -1.12
N TYR A 306 -2.34 -14.31 -0.53
CA TYR A 306 -3.47 -14.60 0.36
C TYR A 306 -4.79 -14.30 -0.35
N CYS A 307 -5.60 -15.34 -0.54
CA CYS A 307 -6.94 -15.26 -1.12
C CYS A 307 -7.95 -15.95 -0.20
N ILE A 308 -9.09 -15.31 0.07
CA ILE A 308 -10.16 -15.91 0.87
C ILE A 308 -11.33 -16.38 -0.03
N PRO A 309 -12.12 -17.38 0.41
CA PRO A 309 -13.24 -17.88 -0.36
C PRO A 309 -14.24 -16.79 -0.76
N ALA A 310 -14.71 -16.88 -2.00
CA ALA A 310 -15.70 -15.99 -2.61
C ALA A 310 -15.26 -14.52 -2.79
N ASP A 311 -13.97 -14.20 -2.67
CA ASP A 311 -13.43 -12.95 -3.17
C ASP A 311 -13.25 -13.01 -4.69
N VAL A 312 -14.09 -12.26 -5.40
CA VAL A 312 -14.11 -12.19 -6.86
C VAL A 312 -12.83 -11.62 -7.46
N VAL A 313 -12.03 -10.86 -6.70
CA VAL A 313 -10.82 -10.21 -7.22
C VAL A 313 -9.71 -11.23 -7.44
N CYS A 314 -9.47 -12.12 -6.48
CA CYS A 314 -8.45 -13.18 -6.57
C CYS A 314 -9.00 -14.52 -7.09
N ASP A 315 -10.31 -14.75 -7.06
CA ASP A 315 -10.96 -15.88 -7.73
C ASP A 315 -12.25 -15.45 -8.45
N ARG A 316 -12.15 -15.27 -9.77
CA ARG A 316 -13.29 -14.86 -10.61
C ARG A 316 -14.35 -15.96 -10.79
N ALA A 317 -14.17 -17.16 -10.26
CA ALA A 317 -15.19 -18.21 -10.32
C ALA A 317 -16.52 -17.74 -9.69
N ALA A 318 -16.45 -16.94 -8.63
CA ALA A 318 -17.63 -16.32 -8.01
C ALA A 318 -18.35 -15.31 -8.93
N SER A 319 -17.62 -14.64 -9.84
CA SER A 319 -18.20 -13.73 -10.84
C SER A 319 -18.95 -14.48 -11.95
N GLN A 320 -18.54 -15.70 -12.26
CA GLN A 320 -19.23 -16.55 -13.24
C GLN A 320 -20.59 -17.04 -12.68
N PHE A 321 -20.70 -17.24 -11.37
CA PHE A 321 -21.97 -17.55 -10.71
C PHE A 321 -22.96 -16.35 -10.75
N SER A 322 -22.48 -15.12 -10.59
CA SER A 322 -23.32 -13.90 -10.63
C SER A 322 -23.63 -13.37 -12.04
N ALA A 323 -22.81 -13.70 -13.05
CA ALA A 323 -23.06 -13.39 -14.46
C ALA A 323 -24.29 -14.11 -15.05
N SER A 324 -24.85 -15.08 -14.32
CA SER A 324 -26.18 -15.67 -14.59
C SER A 324 -27.34 -14.68 -14.43
N GLY A 325 -27.10 -13.43 -14.00
CA GLY A 325 -28.16 -12.45 -13.78
C GLY A 325 -27.82 -10.95 -13.79
N SER A 326 -26.56 -10.50 -13.86
CA SER A 326 -26.27 -9.05 -13.98
C SER A 326 -24.88 -8.77 -14.55
N SER A 327 -24.79 -7.73 -15.37
CA SER A 327 -23.58 -7.26 -16.06
C SER A 327 -22.43 -6.92 -15.10
N ILE A 328 -21.22 -7.25 -15.54
CA ILE A 328 -19.92 -7.14 -14.84
C ILE A 328 -19.63 -5.70 -14.34
N ALA A 329 -20.29 -4.69 -14.89
CA ALA A 329 -20.17 -3.30 -14.46
C ALA A 329 -20.98 -2.95 -13.20
N GLY A 330 -22.01 -3.73 -12.85
CA GLY A 330 -22.87 -3.49 -11.68
C GLY A 330 -22.52 -4.34 -10.45
N ALA A 331 -21.66 -5.35 -10.61
CA ALA A 331 -21.18 -6.18 -9.53
C ALA A 331 -19.79 -5.71 -9.10
N GLN A 332 -19.76 -4.99 -7.97
CA GLN A 332 -18.67 -5.04 -6.99
C GLN A 332 -17.36 -4.34 -7.35
N LEU A 333 -17.37 -3.02 -7.17
CA LEU A 333 -16.24 -2.25 -6.62
C LEU A 333 -16.72 -0.99 -5.87
N SER A 334 -18.03 -0.70 -5.84
CA SER A 334 -18.61 0.43 -5.11
C SER A 334 -19.86 -0.01 -4.34
N THR A 335 -19.83 0.23 -3.02
CA THR A 335 -20.93 0.37 -2.06
C THR A 335 -22.36 0.10 -2.58
N GLY A 336 -22.95 -1.10 -2.38
CA GLY A 336 -24.37 -1.23 -2.76
C GLY A 336 -25.19 -2.51 -2.51
N ASN A 337 -24.70 -3.75 -2.66
CA ASN A 337 -25.41 -4.99 -2.21
C ASN A 337 -24.57 -6.29 -2.40
N PRO A 338 -24.69 -7.35 -1.55
CA PRO A 338 -24.15 -7.33 -0.20
C PRO A 338 -23.38 -8.61 0.24
N ARG A 339 -23.02 -9.57 -0.64
CA ARG A 339 -22.36 -10.83 -0.16
C ARG A 339 -20.90 -11.01 -0.62
N ASN A 340 -20.61 -11.03 -1.92
CA ASN A 340 -19.26 -11.38 -2.39
C ASN A 340 -18.28 -10.17 -2.38
N GLY A 341 -18.75 -8.95 -2.68
CA GLY A 341 -17.95 -7.73 -2.57
C GLY A 341 -17.66 -7.32 -1.12
N ARG A 342 -18.37 -7.92 -0.15
CA ARG A 342 -18.00 -7.81 1.27
C ARG A 342 -16.81 -8.69 1.61
N LYS A 343 -16.63 -9.85 0.94
CA LYS A 343 -15.47 -10.73 1.19
C LYS A 343 -14.17 -10.03 0.85
N HIS A 344 -14.14 -9.31 -0.27
CA HIS A 344 -12.96 -8.52 -0.62
C HIS A 344 -12.49 -7.59 0.51
N LEU A 345 -13.41 -6.98 1.27
CA LEU A 345 -13.08 -6.06 2.36
C LEU A 345 -12.76 -6.74 3.71
N GLN A 346 -12.84 -8.07 3.80
CA GLN A 346 -12.82 -8.80 5.08
C GLN A 346 -11.44 -9.28 5.54
N TYR A 347 -10.41 -9.21 4.68
CA TYR A 347 -9.05 -9.62 5.05
C TYR A 347 -8.59 -8.91 6.33
N PHE A 348 -8.27 -9.71 7.34
CA PHE A 348 -7.81 -9.32 8.68
C PHE A 348 -8.76 -8.48 9.54
N VAL A 349 -9.72 -7.76 8.93
CA VAL A 349 -10.76 -7.00 9.63
C VAL A 349 -11.80 -7.93 10.29
N THR A 350 -11.98 -9.11 9.72
CA THR A 350 -12.74 -10.20 10.35
C THR A 350 -11.88 -11.45 10.30
N GLU A 351 -11.96 -12.26 11.36
CA GLU A 351 -11.22 -13.52 11.44
C GLU A 351 -11.55 -14.46 10.29
N GLN A 352 -10.51 -14.99 9.65
CA GLN A 352 -10.57 -16.02 8.61
C GLN A 352 -9.75 -17.23 9.05
N GLU A 353 -10.11 -18.39 8.50
CA GLU A 353 -9.50 -19.69 8.83
C GLU A 353 -7.97 -19.72 8.64
N TRP A 354 -7.44 -18.99 7.65
CA TRP A 354 -6.03 -18.99 7.31
C TRP A 354 -5.24 -17.77 7.80
N ASP A 355 -5.87 -16.84 8.54
CA ASP A 355 -5.17 -15.65 9.01
C ASP A 355 -3.94 -16.03 9.84
N ASP A 356 -4.07 -17.00 10.74
CA ASP A 356 -2.98 -17.45 11.61
C ASP A 356 -1.76 -17.98 10.84
N GLU A 357 -1.98 -18.68 9.72
CA GLU A 357 -0.91 -19.18 8.87
C GLU A 357 -0.15 -18.03 8.20
N VAL A 358 -0.90 -17.03 7.68
CA VAL A 358 -0.30 -15.82 7.08
C VAL A 358 0.46 -15.01 8.12
N LEU A 359 -0.13 -14.79 9.30
CA LEU A 359 0.49 -14.05 10.41
C LEU A 359 1.78 -14.74 10.88
N ASN A 360 1.75 -16.06 11.08
CA ASN A 360 2.93 -16.83 11.49
C ASN A 360 4.03 -16.80 10.42
N THR A 361 3.66 -16.91 9.14
CA THR A 361 4.61 -16.90 8.03
C THR A 361 5.34 -15.56 7.94
N VAL A 362 4.58 -14.45 7.91
CA VAL A 362 5.18 -13.11 7.82
C VAL A 362 5.91 -12.73 9.12
N GLY A 363 5.37 -13.10 10.28
CA GLY A 363 6.03 -12.92 11.57
C GLY A 363 7.39 -13.61 11.61
N GLY A 364 7.48 -14.84 11.10
CA GLY A 364 8.74 -15.58 10.99
C GLY A 364 9.77 -14.88 10.09
N TRP A 365 9.34 -14.28 8.97
CA TRP A 365 10.26 -13.50 8.11
C TRP A 365 10.80 -12.26 8.83
N ILE A 366 9.94 -11.52 9.53
CA ILE A 366 10.35 -10.32 10.28
C ILE A 366 11.30 -10.72 11.40
N THR A 367 10.98 -11.73 12.21
CA THR A 367 11.87 -12.23 13.27
C THR A 367 13.23 -12.67 12.71
N GLY A 368 13.27 -13.33 11.55
CA GLY A 368 14.51 -13.70 10.88
C GLY A 368 15.36 -12.48 10.48
N ALA A 369 14.72 -11.42 9.99
CA ALA A 369 15.39 -10.19 9.59
C ALA A 369 15.92 -9.38 10.79
N THR A 370 15.19 -9.36 11.92
CA THR A 370 15.62 -8.64 13.13
C THR A 370 16.75 -9.37 13.85
N THR A 371 16.65 -10.69 14.02
CA THR A 371 17.68 -11.49 14.72
C THR A 371 18.96 -11.70 13.91
N GLY A 372 18.87 -11.72 12.58
CA GLY A 372 20.03 -11.84 11.69
C GLY A 372 20.96 -10.61 11.70
N SER A 373 20.47 -9.46 12.19
CA SER A 373 21.24 -8.21 12.24
C SER A 373 22.16 -8.11 13.46
N ASP A 374 21.97 -8.95 14.48
CA ASP A 374 22.78 -8.95 15.72
C ASP A 374 24.11 -9.72 15.62
N HIS A 375 24.43 -10.34 14.47
CA HIS A 375 25.62 -11.19 14.31
C HIS A 375 26.89 -10.51 13.74
N ILE A 376 26.94 -9.17 13.67
CA ILE A 376 28.22 -8.45 13.54
C ILE A 376 28.69 -8.02 14.94
N GLN A 377 29.00 -9.00 15.79
CA GLN A 377 29.91 -8.78 16.91
C GLN A 377 31.31 -9.21 16.50
N GLU A 378 32.24 -8.28 16.70
CA GLU A 378 33.68 -8.31 16.43
C GLU A 378 34.30 -9.71 16.58
N LEU A 379 34.94 -10.18 15.50
CA LEU A 379 35.98 -11.19 15.61
C LEU A 379 37.18 -10.55 16.32
N PRO A 380 37.68 -11.12 17.44
CA PRO A 380 38.91 -10.63 18.06
C PRO A 380 40.08 -10.91 17.11
N GLU A 381 40.95 -9.89 16.97
CA GLU A 381 42.16 -9.87 16.14
C GLU A 381 43.15 -11.00 16.40
#